data_AF-A0A4W3H4X8-F1
#
_entry.id   AF-A0A4W3H4X8-F1
#
_cell.length_a   1.000
_cell.length_b   1.000
_cell.length_c   1.000
_cell.angle_alpha   90.00
_cell.angle_beta   90.00
_cell.angle_gamma   90.00
#
_symmetry.space_group_name_H-M   'P 1'
#
loop_
_entity.id
_entity.type
_entity.pdbx_description
1 polymer ?
#
loop_
_entity_poly.entity_id
_entity_poly.type
_entity_poly.pdbx_seq_one_letter_code
_entity_poly.pdbx_strand_id
1 'polypeptide(L)'
;MTDWLNNRENPSAFTAAIITMALISIGSAVTEFLCDAIYNVTMSRIHTRIQSNVFRSVLHQDIGFFDAVHTGDITSRITTDTNTMSEALSDRLSLLLWYLMRTLCLFGFMLSLSGRLSLFTAIGIPIILLIPDLAGGFYQALSAEVQTSLAAASQVAMETFSAMRTVKSLAGEESETRRYRHRLQLSFQLNQKEAAAYAGFMCLTNVGHSPSLPPSLCVCVCLCTLS
;
A
#
# COMPACT_ATOMS: atom_id res chain seq x y z
N MET A 1 -21.88 36.10 -10.77
CA MET A 1 -21.01 35.12 -11.47
C MET A 1 -20.88 35.38 -12.97
N THR A 2 -21.76 36.18 -13.59
CA THR A 2 -21.72 36.57 -15.02
C THR A 2 -21.05 37.93 -15.31
N ASP A 3 -20.54 38.64 -14.31
CA ASP A 3 -19.93 39.99 -14.47
C ASP A 3 -18.59 39.98 -15.24
N TRP A 4 -17.91 38.84 -15.33
CA TRP A 4 -16.67 38.70 -16.12
C TRP A 4 -16.92 38.66 -17.63
N LEU A 5 -18.17 38.42 -18.08
CA LEU A 5 -18.51 38.39 -19.51
C LEU A 5 -18.69 39.80 -20.11
N ASN A 6 -18.90 40.82 -19.27
CA ASN A 6 -19.21 42.19 -19.71
C ASN A 6 -18.02 43.17 -19.65
N ASN A 7 -16.85 42.76 -19.15
CA ASN A 7 -15.65 43.60 -19.08
C ASN A 7 -14.76 43.41 -20.34
N ARG A 8 -15.25 43.80 -21.52
CA ARG A 8 -14.42 43.88 -22.75
C ARG A 8 -13.44 45.06 -22.75
N GLU A 9 -13.46 45.90 -21.73
CA GLU A 9 -12.72 47.17 -21.72
C GLU A 9 -11.28 47.07 -21.15
N ASN A 10 -10.88 45.92 -20.59
CA ASN A 10 -9.52 45.72 -20.03
C ASN A 10 -8.88 44.37 -20.45
N PRO A 11 -8.46 44.21 -21.73
CA PRO A 11 -7.80 42.98 -22.21
C PRO A 11 -6.48 42.66 -21.47
N SER A 12 -5.83 43.66 -20.88
CA SER A 12 -4.58 43.52 -20.14
C SER A 12 -4.74 42.77 -18.81
N ALA A 13 -5.88 42.92 -18.11
CA ALA A 13 -6.11 42.27 -16.81
C ALA A 13 -6.34 40.76 -16.96
N PHE A 14 -7.09 40.35 -17.98
CA PHE A 14 -7.29 38.94 -18.32
C PHE A 14 -5.99 38.29 -18.82
N THR A 15 -5.24 39.00 -19.68
CA THR A 15 -3.95 38.53 -20.18
C THR A 15 -2.92 38.40 -19.05
N ALA A 16 -2.88 39.33 -18.10
CA ALA A 16 -2.02 39.25 -16.92
C ALA A 16 -2.39 38.08 -15.98
N ALA A 17 -3.68 37.80 -15.80
CA ALA A 17 -4.14 36.64 -15.02
C ALA A 17 -3.73 35.30 -15.67
N ILE A 18 -3.85 35.20 -17.01
CA ILE A 18 -3.39 34.01 -17.75
C ILE A 18 -1.87 33.84 -17.64
N ILE A 19 -1.11 34.93 -17.82
CA ILE A 19 0.35 34.89 -17.75
C ILE A 19 0.83 34.50 -16.34
N THR A 20 0.20 35.03 -15.29
CA THR A 20 0.55 34.67 -13.90
C THR A 20 0.25 33.22 -13.57
N MET A 21 -0.89 32.69 -14.01
CA MET A 21 -1.21 31.26 -13.84
C MET A 21 -0.25 30.36 -14.63
N ALA A 22 0.10 30.76 -15.87
CA ALA A 22 1.06 30.02 -16.69
C ALA A 22 2.46 30.01 -16.08
N LEU A 23 2.94 31.15 -15.55
CA LEU A 23 4.24 31.25 -14.87
C LEU A 23 4.31 30.36 -13.64
N ILE A 24 3.25 30.35 -12.81
CA ILE A 24 3.20 29.51 -11.61
C ILE A 24 3.21 28.02 -12.00
N SER A 25 2.46 27.62 -13.03
CA SER A 25 2.42 26.23 -13.50
C SER A 25 3.76 25.76 -14.10
N ILE A 26 4.45 26.62 -14.83
CA ILE A 26 5.78 26.29 -15.37
C ILE A 26 6.79 26.20 -14.22
N GLY A 27 6.73 27.12 -13.26
CA GLY A 27 7.56 27.11 -12.07
C GLY A 27 7.40 25.84 -11.23
N SER A 28 6.16 25.39 -11.01
CA SER A 28 5.91 24.13 -10.29
C SER A 28 6.42 22.91 -11.06
N ALA A 29 6.19 22.85 -12.38
CA ALA A 29 6.66 21.74 -13.20
C ALA A 29 8.20 21.61 -13.21
N VAL A 30 8.90 22.73 -13.31
CA VAL A 30 10.37 22.76 -13.26
C VAL A 30 10.88 22.32 -11.88
N THR A 31 10.25 22.80 -10.81
CA THR A 31 10.64 22.43 -9.44
C THR A 31 10.42 20.96 -9.15
N GLU A 32 9.28 20.39 -9.59
CA GLU A 32 9.00 18.96 -9.47
C GLU A 32 10.00 18.12 -10.26
N PHE A 33 10.29 18.50 -11.52
CA PHE A 33 11.27 17.80 -12.34
C PHE A 33 12.66 17.80 -11.69
N LEU A 34 13.09 18.93 -11.11
CA LEU A 34 14.35 19.00 -10.38
C LEU A 34 14.35 18.13 -9.11
N CYS A 35 13.30 18.20 -8.28
CA CYS A 35 13.16 17.36 -7.09
C CYS A 35 13.22 15.87 -7.48
N ASP A 36 12.51 15.45 -8.52
CA ASP A 36 12.45 14.06 -8.97
C ASP A 36 13.79 13.60 -9.60
N ALA A 37 14.48 14.47 -10.33
CA ALA A 37 15.80 14.16 -10.87
C ALA A 37 16.85 13.97 -9.76
N ILE A 38 16.89 14.89 -8.78
CA ILE A 38 17.79 14.80 -7.62
C ILE A 38 17.49 13.54 -6.81
N TYR A 39 16.21 13.23 -6.62
CA TYR A 39 15.79 12.03 -5.93
C TYR A 39 16.24 10.76 -6.67
N ASN A 40 15.98 10.63 -7.98
CA ASN A 40 16.36 9.44 -8.74
C ASN A 40 17.88 9.18 -8.67
N VAL A 41 18.69 10.23 -8.76
CA VAL A 41 20.14 10.14 -8.62
C VAL A 41 20.54 9.70 -7.21
N THR A 42 19.95 10.32 -6.18
CA THR A 42 20.22 10.01 -4.77
C THR A 42 19.83 8.57 -4.43
N MET A 43 18.64 8.15 -4.86
CA MET A 43 18.08 6.83 -4.69
C MET A 43 18.96 5.76 -5.32
N SER A 44 19.37 5.95 -6.58
CA SER A 44 20.25 5.02 -7.26
C SER A 44 21.56 4.82 -6.49
N ARG A 45 22.16 5.91 -5.96
CA ARG A 45 23.36 5.83 -5.13
C ARG A 45 23.13 5.11 -3.80
N ILE A 46 22.02 5.40 -3.13
CA ILE A 46 21.66 4.75 -1.86
C ILE A 46 21.46 3.25 -2.09
N HIS A 47 20.71 2.86 -3.12
CA HIS A 47 20.45 1.47 -3.45
C HIS A 47 21.76 0.70 -3.70
N THR A 48 22.67 1.23 -4.52
CA THR A 48 23.98 0.60 -4.75
C THR A 48 24.83 0.51 -3.48
N ARG A 49 24.78 1.54 -2.61
CA ARG A 49 25.52 1.54 -1.34
C ARG A 49 24.99 0.48 -0.38
N ILE A 50 23.68 0.33 -0.27
CA ILE A 50 23.10 -0.68 0.61
C ILE A 50 23.44 -2.07 0.08
N GLN A 51 23.24 -2.36 -1.21
CA GLN A 51 23.62 -3.65 -1.80
C GLN A 51 25.11 -3.98 -1.56
N SER A 52 26.01 -3.00 -1.73
CA SER A 52 27.43 -3.19 -1.46
C SER A 52 27.74 -3.49 0.01
N ASN A 53 27.08 -2.81 0.95
CA ASN A 53 27.25 -3.04 2.38
C ASN A 53 26.72 -4.40 2.82
N VAL A 54 25.60 -4.83 2.24
CA VAL A 54 24.98 -6.14 2.48
C VAL A 54 25.89 -7.25 1.99
N PHE A 55 26.36 -7.14 0.75
CA PHE A 55 27.33 -8.08 0.19
C PHE A 55 28.60 -8.16 1.05
N ARG A 56 29.09 -7.02 1.55
CA ARG A 56 30.23 -6.97 2.47
C ARG A 56 29.93 -7.62 3.82
N SER A 57 28.72 -7.45 4.37
CA SER A 57 28.30 -8.05 5.63
C SER A 57 28.22 -9.57 5.52
N VAL A 58 27.69 -10.09 4.41
CA VAL A 58 27.64 -11.53 4.13
C VAL A 58 29.05 -12.11 3.99
N LEU A 59 29.98 -11.40 3.35
CA LEU A 59 31.38 -11.82 3.23
C LEU A 59 32.18 -11.80 4.54
N HIS A 60 31.75 -11.03 5.56
CA HIS A 60 32.41 -10.97 6.88
C HIS A 60 31.82 -11.96 7.89
N GLN A 61 30.87 -12.80 7.49
CA GLN A 61 30.29 -13.82 8.35
C GLN A 61 31.35 -14.91 8.65
N ASP A 62 31.41 -15.39 9.91
CA ASP A 62 32.45 -16.29 10.39
C ASP A 62 32.55 -17.61 9.60
N ILE A 63 33.78 -18.10 9.39
CA ILE A 63 34.04 -19.40 8.74
C ILE A 63 33.39 -20.56 9.51
N GLY A 64 33.19 -20.42 10.84
CA GLY A 64 32.45 -21.39 11.65
C GLY A 64 30.96 -21.55 11.27
N PHE A 65 30.34 -20.52 10.66
CA PHE A 65 29.01 -20.63 10.06
C PHE A 65 29.05 -21.43 8.74
N PHE A 66 30.16 -21.34 8.00
CA PHE A 66 30.39 -22.10 6.77
C PHE A 66 30.79 -23.57 7.04
N ASP A 67 31.49 -23.85 8.15
CA ASP A 67 31.93 -25.20 8.54
C ASP A 67 30.87 -26.01 9.33
N ALA A 68 29.96 -25.35 10.06
CA ALA A 68 28.91 -26.02 10.82
C ALA A 68 27.77 -26.59 9.93
N VAL A 69 27.71 -26.21 8.66
CA VAL A 69 26.61 -26.56 7.74
C VAL A 69 27.17 -27.39 6.58
N HIS A 70 26.76 -28.66 6.48
CA HIS A 70 27.16 -29.56 5.37
C HIS A 70 26.61 -29.10 4.00
N THR A 71 27.37 -28.18 3.38
CA THR A 71 27.97 -28.18 2.03
C THR A 71 27.12 -28.15 0.73
N GLY A 72 25.92 -27.56 0.69
CA GLY A 72 25.41 -27.16 -0.64
C GLY A 72 24.07 -26.46 -0.65
N ASP A 73 23.02 -27.20 -0.32
CA ASP A 73 21.64 -26.73 -0.56
C ASP A 73 21.11 -25.85 0.58
N ILE A 74 21.53 -26.09 1.82
CA ILE A 74 21.01 -25.35 2.99
C ILE A 74 21.74 -24.02 3.17
N THR A 75 23.06 -23.98 2.97
CA THR A 75 23.82 -22.71 3.00
C THR A 75 23.45 -21.81 1.82
N SER A 76 23.24 -22.39 0.63
CA SER A 76 22.75 -21.60 -0.50
C SER A 76 21.37 -21.04 -0.20
N ARG A 77 20.44 -21.82 0.36
CA ARG A 77 19.13 -21.30 0.79
C ARG A 77 19.24 -20.23 1.86
N ILE A 78 19.98 -20.43 2.95
CA ILE A 78 20.10 -19.42 4.02
C ILE A 78 20.78 -18.14 3.50
N THR A 79 21.79 -18.27 2.65
CA THR A 79 22.46 -17.11 2.04
C THR A 79 21.55 -16.39 1.04
N THR A 80 20.81 -17.13 0.23
CA THR A 80 19.79 -16.59 -0.68
C THR A 80 18.66 -15.92 0.09
N ASP A 81 18.19 -16.52 1.18
CA ASP A 81 17.13 -16.00 2.06
C ASP A 81 17.61 -14.74 2.80
N THR A 82 18.86 -14.70 3.25
CA THR A 82 19.46 -13.52 3.90
C THR A 82 19.69 -12.39 2.91
N ASN A 83 20.17 -12.70 1.69
CA ASN A 83 20.33 -11.71 0.62
C ASN A 83 18.98 -11.15 0.18
N THR A 84 17.98 -12.00 -0.06
CA THR A 84 16.62 -11.54 -0.43
C THR A 84 15.96 -10.75 0.69
N MET A 85 16.13 -11.14 1.96
CA MET A 85 15.66 -10.35 3.10
C MET A 85 16.32 -8.97 3.14
N SER A 86 17.62 -8.91 2.87
CA SER A 86 18.36 -7.66 2.91
C SER A 86 18.08 -6.76 1.70
N GLU A 87 17.89 -7.33 0.51
CA GLU A 87 17.42 -6.60 -0.67
C GLU A 87 16.01 -6.05 -0.42
N ALA A 88 15.09 -6.88 0.08
CA ALA A 88 13.75 -6.45 0.44
C ALA A 88 13.78 -5.31 1.48
N LEU A 89 14.65 -5.39 2.49
CA LEU A 89 14.82 -4.32 3.47
C LEU A 89 15.35 -3.03 2.82
N SER A 90 16.32 -3.16 1.92
CA SER A 90 16.91 -2.03 1.18
C SER A 90 15.88 -1.32 0.30
N ASP A 91 15.04 -2.09 -0.38
CA ASP A 91 13.97 -1.59 -1.24
C ASP A 91 12.90 -0.86 -0.42
N ARG A 92 12.47 -1.44 0.71
CA ARG A 92 11.49 -0.82 1.61
C ARG A 92 12.00 0.48 2.21
N LEU A 93 13.25 0.51 2.66
CA LEU A 93 13.89 1.73 3.20
C LEU A 93 14.05 2.80 2.12
N SER A 94 14.43 2.40 0.92
CA SER A 94 14.55 3.27 -0.23
C SER A 94 13.23 3.94 -0.59
N LEU A 95 12.13 3.16 -0.65
CA LEU A 95 10.78 3.69 -0.87
C LEU A 95 10.36 4.64 0.24
N LEU A 96 10.63 4.32 1.51
CA LEU A 96 10.35 5.20 2.64
C LEU A 96 11.07 6.56 2.49
N LEU A 97 12.36 6.54 2.15
CA LEU A 97 13.13 7.76 1.92
C LEU A 97 12.55 8.59 0.77
N TRP A 98 12.06 7.95 -0.28
CA TRP A 98 11.41 8.65 -1.39
C TRP A 98 10.19 9.43 -0.94
N TYR A 99 9.26 8.74 -0.28
CA TYR A 99 8.00 9.33 0.14
C TYR A 99 8.24 10.46 1.14
N LEU A 100 9.21 10.29 2.05
CA LEU A 100 9.61 11.35 2.98
C LEU A 100 10.17 12.58 2.26
N MET A 101 11.13 12.39 1.34
CA MET A 101 11.71 13.51 0.59
C MET A 101 10.67 14.24 -0.27
N ARG A 102 9.79 13.49 -0.94
CA ARG A 102 8.72 14.08 -1.76
C ARG A 102 7.71 14.84 -0.91
N THR A 103 7.30 14.27 0.23
CA THR A 103 6.38 14.93 1.17
C THR A 103 6.99 16.22 1.71
N LEU A 104 8.28 16.23 2.05
CA LEU A 104 8.98 17.43 2.51
C LEU A 104 9.10 18.51 1.41
N CYS A 105 9.45 18.13 0.16
CA CYS A 105 9.53 19.07 -0.98
C CYS A 105 8.15 19.71 -1.26
N LEU A 106 7.08 18.90 -1.32
CA LEU A 106 5.70 19.35 -1.54
C LEU A 106 5.17 20.23 -0.40
N PHE A 107 5.43 19.83 0.84
CA PHE A 107 5.01 20.58 2.03
C PHE A 107 5.73 21.94 2.11
N GLY A 108 7.04 21.97 1.81
CA GLY A 108 7.80 23.21 1.71
C GLY A 108 7.29 24.16 0.63
N PHE A 109 6.95 23.63 -0.55
CA PHE A 109 6.36 24.42 -1.63
C PHE A 109 4.98 25.00 -1.24
N MET A 110 4.14 24.18 -0.61
CA MET A 110 2.82 24.61 -0.09
C MET A 110 2.94 25.72 0.96
N LEU A 111 3.92 25.63 1.86
CA LEU A 111 4.20 26.68 2.85
C LEU A 111 4.64 28.00 2.21
N SER A 112 5.42 27.93 1.13
CA SER A 112 5.89 29.10 0.39
C SER A 112 4.75 29.87 -0.30
N LEU A 113 3.73 29.16 -0.78
CA LEU A 113 2.60 29.76 -1.49
C LEU A 113 1.56 30.37 -0.54
N SER A 114 1.15 29.63 0.51
CA SER A 114 0.23 30.13 1.53
C SER A 114 0.22 29.23 2.77
N GLY A 115 0.74 29.74 3.89
CA GLY A 115 0.78 29.00 5.16
C GLY A 115 -0.61 28.61 5.72
N ARG A 116 -1.68 29.35 5.37
CA ARG A 116 -3.03 29.06 5.86
C ARG A 116 -3.65 27.80 5.25
N LEU A 117 -3.42 27.56 3.96
CA LEU A 117 -3.88 26.35 3.28
C LEU A 117 -3.06 25.13 3.70
N SER A 118 -1.76 25.31 3.92
CA SER A 118 -0.85 24.26 4.37
C SER A 118 -1.21 23.72 5.77
N LEU A 119 -1.63 24.58 6.69
CA LEU A 119 -2.11 24.14 8.01
C LEU A 119 -3.37 23.27 7.92
N PHE A 120 -4.28 23.62 7.01
CA PHE A 120 -5.50 22.86 6.79
C PHE A 120 -5.19 21.46 6.22
N THR A 121 -4.27 21.37 5.26
CA THR A 121 -3.84 20.08 4.70
C THR A 121 -3.04 19.25 5.70
N ALA A 122 -2.18 19.89 6.51
CA ALA A 122 -1.43 19.20 7.57
C ALA A 122 -2.34 18.54 8.63
N ILE A 123 -3.49 19.15 8.94
CA ILE A 123 -4.50 18.57 9.84
C ILE A 123 -5.36 17.52 9.12
N GLY A 124 -5.63 17.70 7.82
CA GLY A 124 -6.40 16.74 7.02
C GLY A 124 -5.67 15.42 6.76
N ILE A 125 -4.36 15.45 6.50
CA ILE A 125 -3.53 14.26 6.22
C ILE A 125 -3.66 13.17 7.31
N PRO A 126 -3.47 13.44 8.61
CA PRO A 126 -3.56 12.40 9.64
C PRO A 126 -4.97 11.81 9.74
N ILE A 127 -6.02 12.59 9.50
CA ILE A 127 -7.41 12.10 9.50
C ILE A 127 -7.63 11.13 8.33
N ILE A 128 -7.10 11.47 7.15
CA ILE A 128 -7.21 10.64 5.94
C ILE A 128 -6.40 9.35 6.07
N LEU A 129 -5.28 9.35 6.80
CA LEU A 129 -4.44 8.16 7.02
C LEU A 129 -4.95 7.26 8.16
N LEU A 130 -5.43 7.85 9.26
CA LEU A 130 -5.88 7.07 10.43
C LEU A 130 -7.14 6.25 10.16
N ILE A 131 -8.10 6.78 9.40
CA ILE A 131 -9.38 6.10 9.16
C ILE A 131 -9.18 4.78 8.39
N PRO A 132 -8.42 4.74 7.27
CA PRO A 132 -8.07 3.51 6.58
C PRO A 132 -7.23 2.55 7.39
N ASP A 133 -6.26 3.02 8.17
CA ASP A 133 -5.39 2.11 8.94
C ASP A 133 -6.17 1.33 10.00
N LEU A 134 -7.07 1.99 10.73
CA LEU A 134 -7.91 1.33 11.72
C LEU A 134 -8.91 0.37 11.07
N ALA A 135 -9.54 0.79 9.97
CA ALA A 135 -10.50 -0.04 9.24
C ALA A 135 -9.84 -1.24 8.54
N GLY A 136 -8.64 -1.03 8.00
CA GLY A 136 -7.83 -2.05 7.34
C GLY A 136 -7.40 -3.14 8.31
N GLY A 137 -6.97 -2.78 9.52
CA GLY A 137 -6.66 -3.76 10.58
C GLY A 137 -7.87 -4.64 10.94
N PHE A 138 -9.06 -4.04 11.05
CA PHE A 138 -10.29 -4.79 11.29
C PHE A 138 -10.66 -5.71 10.11
N TYR A 139 -10.53 -5.21 8.89
CA TYR A 139 -10.77 -6.00 7.67
C TYR A 139 -9.81 -7.20 7.58
N GLN A 140 -8.53 -6.98 7.86
CA GLN A 140 -7.52 -8.03 7.76
C GLN A 140 -7.73 -9.13 8.81
N ALA A 141 -8.18 -8.76 10.03
CA ALA A 141 -8.59 -9.71 11.05
C ALA A 141 -9.79 -10.55 10.60
N LEU A 142 -10.80 -9.93 9.99
CA LEU A 142 -12.00 -10.63 9.50
C LEU A 142 -11.67 -11.55 8.31
N SER A 143 -10.80 -11.11 7.40
CA SER A 143 -10.33 -11.92 6.28
C SER A 143 -9.54 -13.14 6.76
N ALA A 144 -8.71 -12.97 7.79
CA ALA A 144 -8.02 -14.09 8.44
C ALA A 144 -9.02 -15.10 9.03
N GLU A 145 -10.08 -14.63 9.71
CA GLU A 145 -11.13 -15.51 10.25
C GLU A 145 -11.83 -16.31 9.14
N VAL A 146 -12.20 -15.66 8.03
CA VAL A 146 -12.80 -16.33 6.86
C VAL A 146 -11.88 -17.39 6.28
N GLN A 147 -10.57 -17.10 6.18
CA GLN A 147 -9.58 -18.08 5.72
C GLN A 147 -9.47 -19.27 6.68
N THR A 148 -9.48 -19.05 8.00
CA THR A 148 -9.43 -20.15 8.98
C THR A 148 -10.69 -21.02 8.95
N SER A 149 -11.88 -20.43 8.77
CA SER A 149 -13.13 -21.19 8.69
C SER A 149 -13.19 -22.02 7.41
N LEU A 150 -12.69 -21.49 6.30
CA LEU A 150 -12.56 -22.21 5.04
C LEU A 150 -11.54 -23.35 5.15
N ALA A 151 -10.40 -23.13 5.80
CA ALA A 151 -9.40 -24.17 6.07
C ALA A 151 -9.99 -25.32 6.91
N ALA A 152 -10.79 -25.01 7.94
CA ALA A 152 -11.47 -26.02 8.76
C ALA A 152 -12.49 -26.85 7.96
N ALA A 153 -13.23 -26.24 7.04
CA ALA A 153 -14.13 -26.95 6.13
C ALA A 153 -13.37 -27.90 5.20
N SER A 154 -12.25 -27.44 4.64
CA SER A 154 -11.36 -28.25 3.81
C SER A 154 -10.74 -29.42 4.59
N GLN A 155 -10.35 -29.19 5.85
CA GLN A 155 -9.83 -30.24 6.72
C GLN A 155 -10.86 -31.35 6.97
N VAL A 156 -12.12 -30.99 7.24
CA VAL A 156 -13.22 -31.96 7.38
C VAL A 156 -13.43 -32.78 6.11
N ALA A 157 -13.33 -32.15 4.94
CA ALA A 157 -13.41 -32.85 3.65
C ALA A 157 -12.23 -33.84 3.48
N MET A 158 -11.00 -33.41 3.76
CA MET A 158 -9.81 -34.26 3.69
C MET A 158 -9.89 -35.46 4.63
N GLU A 159 -10.35 -35.26 5.87
CA GLU A 159 -10.55 -36.34 6.84
C GLU A 159 -11.58 -37.37 6.32
N THR A 160 -12.70 -36.87 5.79
CA THR A 160 -13.77 -37.71 5.23
C THR A 160 -13.28 -38.54 4.04
N PHE A 161 -12.51 -37.92 3.13
CA PHE A 161 -11.94 -38.63 1.98
C PHE A 161 -10.85 -39.63 2.38
N SER A 162 -10.02 -39.30 3.37
CA SER A 162 -9.02 -40.23 3.90
C SER A 162 -9.68 -41.46 4.57
N ALA A 163 -10.79 -41.25 5.28
CA ALA A 163 -11.55 -42.29 5.97
C ALA A 163 -12.73 -42.87 5.15
N MET A 164 -12.73 -42.71 3.82
CA MET A 164 -13.89 -43.02 2.96
C MET A 164 -14.38 -44.47 3.09
N ARG A 165 -13.47 -45.45 3.26
CA ARG A 165 -13.85 -46.86 3.48
C ARG A 165 -14.67 -47.03 4.76
N THR A 166 -14.29 -46.35 5.83
CA THR A 166 -14.96 -46.39 7.13
C THR A 166 -16.33 -45.72 7.08
N VAL A 167 -16.43 -44.58 6.38
CA VAL A 167 -17.71 -43.88 6.17
C VAL A 167 -18.70 -44.75 5.40
N LYS A 168 -18.23 -45.43 4.34
CA LYS A 168 -19.04 -46.39 3.57
C LYS A 168 -19.46 -47.61 4.38
N SER A 169 -18.57 -48.17 5.22
CA SER A 169 -18.91 -49.33 6.05
C SER A 169 -19.93 -49.03 7.15
N LEU A 170 -19.98 -47.77 7.63
CA LEU A 170 -20.92 -47.32 8.65
C LEU A 170 -22.18 -46.66 8.07
N ALA A 171 -22.33 -46.62 6.74
CA ALA A 171 -23.40 -45.89 6.04
C ALA A 171 -23.55 -44.43 6.51
N GLY A 172 -22.44 -43.77 6.89
CA GLY A 172 -22.41 -42.46 7.55
C GLY A 172 -22.37 -41.25 6.60
N GLU A 173 -22.61 -41.44 5.31
CA GLU A 173 -22.40 -40.43 4.25
C GLU A 173 -23.24 -39.16 4.46
N GLU A 174 -24.49 -39.33 4.89
CA GLU A 174 -25.41 -38.22 5.10
C GLU A 174 -25.02 -37.39 6.33
N SER A 175 -24.48 -38.05 7.37
CA SER A 175 -23.97 -37.39 8.57
C SER A 175 -22.75 -36.51 8.24
N GLU A 176 -21.78 -37.05 7.50
CA GLU A 176 -20.60 -36.30 7.08
C GLU A 176 -20.92 -35.18 6.09
N THR A 177 -21.89 -35.40 5.20
CA THR A 177 -22.40 -34.35 4.31
C THR A 177 -23.02 -33.19 5.08
N ARG A 178 -23.81 -33.47 6.14
CA ARG A 178 -24.35 -32.42 7.03
C ARG A 178 -23.24 -31.70 7.79
N ARG A 179 -22.23 -32.44 8.29
CA ARG A 179 -21.07 -31.87 8.99
C ARG A 179 -20.30 -30.88 8.10
N TYR A 180 -20.03 -31.26 6.86
CA TYR A 180 -19.40 -30.39 5.86
C TYR A 180 -20.26 -29.17 5.52
N ARG A 181 -21.56 -29.38 5.24
CA ARG A 181 -22.50 -28.29 4.93
C ARG A 181 -22.60 -27.27 6.06
N HIS A 182 -22.63 -27.72 7.32
CA HIS A 182 -22.64 -26.83 8.48
C HIS A 182 -21.38 -25.96 8.54
N ARG A 183 -20.19 -26.53 8.31
CA ARG A 183 -18.93 -25.76 8.24
C ARG A 183 -18.93 -24.75 7.09
N LEU A 184 -19.47 -25.14 5.94
CA LEU A 184 -19.57 -24.26 4.77
C LEU A 184 -20.52 -23.08 5.00
N GLN A 185 -21.64 -23.30 5.70
CA GLN A 185 -22.57 -22.22 6.06
C GLN A 185 -21.94 -21.19 7.00
N LEU A 186 -21.11 -21.63 7.96
CA LEU A 186 -20.37 -20.72 8.83
C LEU A 186 -19.39 -19.85 8.03
N SER A 187 -18.64 -20.44 7.10
CA SER A 187 -17.74 -19.68 6.21
C SER A 187 -18.51 -18.70 5.31
N PHE A 188 -19.68 -19.08 4.82
CA PHE A 188 -20.51 -18.19 4.00
C PHE A 188 -21.01 -16.96 4.77
N GLN A 189 -21.43 -17.15 6.03
CA GLN A 189 -21.86 -16.04 6.90
C GLN A 189 -20.71 -15.07 7.23
N LEU A 190 -19.51 -15.60 7.48
CA LEU A 190 -18.32 -14.79 7.73
C LEU A 190 -17.91 -14.01 6.46
N ASN A 191 -17.91 -14.66 5.30
CA ASN A 191 -17.59 -14.02 4.02
C ASN A 191 -18.61 -12.91 3.67
N GLN A 192 -19.90 -13.11 3.96
CA GLN A 192 -20.91 -12.06 3.76
C GLN A 192 -20.67 -10.83 4.65
N LYS A 193 -20.24 -11.03 5.90
CA LYS A 193 -19.85 -9.92 6.80
C LYS A 193 -18.61 -9.20 6.31
N GLU A 194 -17.61 -9.94 5.83
CA GLU A 194 -16.39 -9.39 5.23
C GLU A 194 -16.71 -8.54 4.00
N ALA A 195 -17.53 -9.06 3.08
CA ALA A 195 -17.95 -8.35 1.88
C ALA A 195 -18.75 -7.08 2.21
N ALA A 196 -19.63 -7.13 3.22
CA ALA A 196 -20.38 -5.96 3.68
C ALA A 196 -19.46 -4.89 4.30
N ALA A 197 -18.48 -5.31 5.11
CA ALA A 197 -17.47 -4.41 5.67
C ALA A 197 -16.62 -3.75 4.58
N TYR A 198 -16.20 -4.53 3.57
CA TYR A 198 -15.45 -4.04 2.41
C TYR A 198 -16.25 -3.02 1.60
N ALA A 199 -17.52 -3.32 1.30
CA ALA A 199 -18.41 -2.40 0.59
C ALA A 199 -18.63 -1.09 1.37
N GLY A 200 -18.79 -1.17 2.69
CA GLY A 200 -18.90 0.01 3.56
C GLY A 200 -17.63 0.86 3.55
N PHE A 201 -16.47 0.23 3.66
CA PHE A 201 -15.16 0.90 3.58
C PHE A 201 -14.94 1.58 2.22
N MET A 202 -15.24 0.88 1.13
CA MET A 202 -15.14 1.41 -0.23
C MET A 202 -16.11 2.59 -0.46
N CYS A 203 -17.30 2.56 0.12
CA CYS A 203 -18.24 3.68 0.05
C CYS A 203 -17.69 4.92 0.79
N LEU A 204 -17.21 4.74 2.03
CA LEU A 204 -16.60 5.82 2.82
C LEU A 204 -15.41 6.48 2.12
N THR A 205 -14.52 5.68 1.51
CA THR A 205 -13.36 6.20 0.77
C THR A 205 -13.74 6.89 -0.54
N ASN A 206 -14.73 6.38 -1.28
CA ASN A 206 -15.22 7.02 -2.51
C ASN A 206 -16.00 8.32 -2.24
N VAL A 207 -16.75 8.43 -1.13
CA VAL A 207 -17.45 9.67 -0.77
C VAL A 207 -16.46 10.83 -0.47
N GLY A 208 -15.27 10.51 0.07
CA GLY A 208 -14.18 11.46 0.20
C GLY A 208 -13.60 11.96 -1.13
N HIS A 209 -13.85 11.24 -2.23
CA HIS A 209 -13.42 11.58 -3.59
C HIS A 209 -14.54 12.26 -4.39
N SER A 210 -15.27 13.18 -3.76
CA SER A 210 -16.17 14.09 -4.49
C SER A 210 -15.33 15.04 -5.37
N PRO A 211 -15.75 15.38 -6.61
CA PRO A 211 -14.90 15.94 -7.68
C PRO A 211 -14.47 17.41 -7.50
N SER A 212 -14.44 17.92 -6.27
CA SER A 212 -14.06 19.30 -5.94
C SER A 212 -12.62 19.46 -5.44
N LEU A 213 -11.82 18.38 -5.40
CA LEU A 213 -10.40 18.47 -5.02
C LEU A 213 -9.51 18.74 -6.26
N PRO A 214 -8.56 19.69 -6.16
CA PRO A 214 -7.63 19.96 -7.25
C PRO A 214 -6.79 18.71 -7.60
N PRO A 215 -6.41 18.53 -8.87
CA PRO A 215 -5.75 17.30 -9.36
C PRO A 215 -4.42 16.97 -8.66
N SER A 216 -3.80 17.93 -7.96
CA SER A 216 -2.55 17.73 -7.21
C SER A 216 -2.70 16.89 -5.93
N LEU A 217 -3.86 16.88 -5.27
CA LEU A 217 -4.11 16.03 -4.10
C LEU A 217 -4.56 14.61 -4.49
N CYS A 218 -5.21 14.47 -5.65
CA CYS A 218 -5.68 13.18 -6.17
C CYS A 218 -4.51 12.24 -6.49
N VAL A 219 -3.39 12.77 -7.01
CA VAL A 219 -2.16 12.00 -7.25
C VAL A 219 -1.52 11.52 -5.94
N CYS A 220 -1.58 12.32 -4.87
CA CYS A 220 -0.98 11.97 -3.58
C CYS A 220 -1.78 10.89 -2.82
N VAL A 221 -3.12 10.91 -2.93
CA VAL A 221 -3.99 9.88 -2.35
C VAL A 221 -3.90 8.58 -3.15
N CYS A 222 -3.96 8.64 -4.49
CA CYS A 222 -3.82 7.43 -5.32
C CYS A 222 -2.46 6.74 -5.19
N LEU A 223 -1.36 7.46 -4.93
CA LEU A 223 -0.05 6.84 -4.66
C LEU A 223 0.01 6.14 -3.30
N CYS A 224 -0.75 6.59 -2.30
CA CYS A 224 -0.79 5.95 -0.98
C CYS A 224 -1.72 4.72 -0.95
N THR A 225 -2.78 4.66 -1.76
CA THR A 225 -3.69 3.50 -1.80
C THR A 225 -3.20 2.36 -2.70
N LEU A 226 -2.14 2.55 -3.50
CA LEU A 226 -1.59 1.53 -4.41
C LEU A 226 -0.34 0.81 -3.86
N SER A 227 0.03 1.04 -2.60
CA SER A 227 1.08 0.31 -1.88
C SER A 227 0.52 -0.47 -0.71
#